data_AF-A0A950DQB4-F1
#
_entry.id   AF-A0A950DQB4-F1
#
_cell.length_a   1.000
_cell.length_b   1.000
_cell.length_c   1.000
_cell.angle_alpha   90.00
_cell.angle_beta   90.00
_cell.angle_gamma   90.00
#
_symmetry.space_group_name_H-M   'P 1'
#
loop_
_entity.id
_entity.type
_entity.pdbx_description
1 polymer ?
#
loop_
_entity_poly.entity_id
_entity_poly.type
_entity_poly.pdbx_seq_one_letter_code
_entity_poly.pdbx_strand_id
1 'polypeptide(L)'
;VLDPMLATGASAVATISLLLERGARIEDLRYISLIAAPEGVQALFKAHPQIGAFTCAVDRHLNDHGYIVPGLGDAGDRLFGAGAGRIPEVALHASLRTTGIR
;
A
#
# COMPACT_ATOMS: atom_id res chain seq x y z
N VAL A 1 7.55 -2.93 5.57
CA VAL A 1 6.47 -3.54 4.77
C VAL A 1 6.18 -2.61 3.60
N LEU A 2 6.19 -3.14 2.39
CA LEU A 2 5.87 -2.40 1.16
C LEU A 2 4.61 -3.01 0.56
N ASP A 3 3.59 -2.21 0.31
CA ASP A 3 2.31 -2.65 -0.23
C ASP A 3 1.69 -1.49 -1.02
N PRO A 4 1.33 -1.65 -2.31
CA PRO A 4 0.80 -0.54 -3.09
C PRO A 4 -0.46 0.10 -2.48
N MET A 5 -1.29 -0.68 -1.76
CA MET A 5 -2.61 -0.22 -1.30
C MET A 5 -2.88 -0.54 0.17
N LEU A 6 -3.15 0.49 0.98
CA LEU A 6 -3.72 0.32 2.31
C LEU A 6 -5.25 0.46 2.26
N ALA A 7 -5.93 -0.59 1.81
CA ALA A 7 -7.38 -0.62 1.68
C ALA A 7 -8.07 -0.85 3.05
N THR A 8 -8.41 -2.10 3.39
CA THR A 8 -9.02 -2.43 4.69
C THR A 8 -8.02 -2.44 5.85
N GLY A 9 -6.72 -2.46 5.54
CA GLY A 9 -5.65 -2.58 6.53
C GLY A 9 -5.39 -4.00 7.07
N ALA A 10 -6.23 -4.98 6.74
CA ALA A 10 -6.12 -6.34 7.29
C ALA A 10 -4.75 -6.99 7.01
N SER A 11 -4.30 -6.97 5.75
CA SER A 11 -3.01 -7.55 5.34
C SER A 11 -1.82 -6.83 5.99
N ALA A 12 -1.90 -5.50 6.11
CA ALA A 12 -0.86 -4.69 6.76
C ALA A 12 -0.74 -5.03 8.24
N VAL A 13 -1.87 -5.06 8.96
CA VAL A 13 -1.93 -5.39 10.38
C VAL A 13 -1.39 -6.79 10.64
N ALA A 14 -1.86 -7.79 9.89
CA ALA A 14 -1.41 -9.17 10.03
C ALA A 14 0.10 -9.29 9.78
N THR A 15 0.61 -8.64 8.73
CA THR A 15 2.03 -8.67 8.39
C THR A 15 2.89 -8.03 9.47
N ILE A 16 2.49 -6.88 10.01
CA ILE A 16 3.24 -6.19 11.06
C ILE A 16 3.23 -7.00 12.36
N SER A 17 2.07 -7.50 12.80
CA SER A 17 1.97 -8.36 13.98
C SER A 17 2.91 -9.56 13.87
N LEU A 18 2.90 -10.19 12.70
CA LEU A 18 3.71 -11.36 12.42
C LEU A 18 5.24 -11.06 12.44
N LEU A 19 5.66 -9.86 12.05
CA LEU A 19 7.06 -9.44 12.14
C LEU A 19 7.46 -9.19 13.59
N LEU A 20 6.59 -8.54 14.39
CA LEU A 20 6.82 -8.30 15.81
C LEU A 20 6.90 -9.63 16.59
N GLU A 21 6.02 -10.58 16.31
CA GLU A 21 6.05 -11.94 16.88
C GLU A 21 7.37 -12.67 16.59
N ARG A 22 7.99 -12.38 15.44
CA ARG A 22 9.32 -12.92 15.07
C ARG A 22 10.49 -12.13 15.64
N GLY A 23 10.24 -11.15 16.51
CA GLY A 23 11.27 -10.40 17.23
C GLY A 23 11.73 -9.12 16.54
N ALA A 24 11.03 -8.65 15.49
CA ALA A 24 11.28 -7.32 14.97
C ALA A 24 10.90 -6.26 16.02
N ARG A 25 11.68 -5.18 16.11
CA ARG A 25 11.37 -4.04 17.00
C ARG A 25 10.52 -3.02 16.26
N ILE A 26 9.54 -2.44 16.94
CA ILE A 26 8.56 -1.54 16.32
C ILE A 26 9.23 -0.29 15.73
N GLU A 27 10.27 0.22 16.38
CA GLU A 27 11.06 1.38 15.96
C GLU A 27 11.81 1.17 14.64
N ASP A 28 12.07 -0.08 14.24
CA ASP A 28 12.74 -0.45 12.99
C ASP A 28 11.74 -0.71 11.84
N LEU A 29 10.45 -0.83 12.15
CA LEU A 29 9.41 -1.13 11.16
C LEU A 29 8.84 0.15 10.56
N ARG A 30 8.69 0.16 9.23
CA ARG A 30 7.90 1.15 8.50
C ARG A 30 6.92 0.47 7.56
N TYR A 31 5.71 0.99 7.47
CA TYR A 31 4.74 0.65 6.44
C TYR A 31 4.74 1.74 5.36
N ILE A 32 4.84 1.35 4.09
CA ILE A 32 4.85 2.30 2.97
C ILE A 32 3.86 1.83 1.91
N SER A 33 2.99 2.74 1.47
CA SER A 33 2.02 2.52 0.40
C SER A 33 1.95 3.69 -0.58
N LEU A 34 1.34 3.46 -1.75
CA LEU A 34 1.06 4.55 -2.69
C LEU A 34 -0.25 5.24 -2.35
N ILE A 35 -1.27 4.46 -2.00
CA ILE A 35 -2.61 4.98 -1.73
C ILE A 35 -3.24 4.25 -0.55
N ALA A 36 -4.01 4.98 0.25
CA ALA A 36 -4.72 4.44 1.41
C ALA A 36 -6.18 4.89 1.44
N ALA A 37 -7.03 4.13 2.11
CA ALA A 37 -8.34 4.58 2.56
C ALA A 37 -8.32 4.93 4.07
N PRO A 38 -9.16 5.87 4.54
CA PRO A 38 -9.23 6.26 5.94
C PRO A 38 -9.48 5.07 6.88
N GLU A 39 -10.29 4.10 6.45
CA GLU A 39 -10.62 2.87 7.17
C GLU A 39 -9.36 2.01 7.42
N GLY A 40 -8.52 1.85 6.39
CA GLY A 40 -7.25 1.12 6.48
C GLY A 40 -6.23 1.82 7.37
N VAL A 41 -6.15 3.16 7.28
CA VAL A 41 -5.30 3.97 8.16
C VAL A 41 -5.73 3.80 9.62
N GLN A 42 -7.02 3.92 9.91
CA GLN A 42 -7.55 3.73 11.26
C GLN A 42 -7.29 2.31 11.77
N ALA A 43 -7.51 1.28 10.96
CA ALA A 43 -7.25 -0.11 11.33
C ALA A 43 -5.76 -0.33 11.67
N LEU A 44 -4.86 0.19 10.83
CA LEU A 44 -3.42 0.09 11.04
C LEU A 44 -2.98 0.73 12.36
N PHE A 45 -3.35 1.99 12.60
CA PHE A 45 -2.95 2.71 13.81
C PHE A 45 -3.68 2.26 15.07
N LYS A 46 -4.89 1.68 14.94
CA LYS A 46 -5.58 1.04 16.06
C LYS A 46 -4.83 -0.22 16.52
N ALA A 47 -4.35 -1.03 15.57
CA ALA A 47 -3.62 -2.26 15.89
C ALA A 47 -2.17 -1.99 16.31
N HIS A 48 -1.50 -1.05 15.65
CA HIS A 48 -0.07 -0.76 15.83
C HIS A 48 0.17 0.75 16.01
N PRO A 49 -0.20 1.36 17.15
CA PRO A 49 -0.17 2.83 17.31
C PRO A 49 1.19 3.50 17.14
N GLN A 50 2.28 2.73 17.33
CA GLN A 50 3.65 3.22 17.27
C GLN A 50 4.32 3.00 15.91
N ILE A 51 3.64 2.39 14.93
CA ILE A 51 4.22 2.12 13.61
C ILE A 51 4.44 3.43 12.85
N GLY A 52 5.61 3.58 12.22
CA GLY A 52 5.79 4.63 11.22
C GLY A 52 5.12 4.21 9.91
N ALA A 53 4.14 4.98 9.42
CA ALA A 53 3.46 4.71 8.15
C ALA A 53 3.53 5.91 7.20
N PHE A 54 3.81 5.64 5.93
CA PHE A 54 3.87 6.64 4.86
C PHE A 54 2.97 6.23 3.70
N THR A 55 2.25 7.19 3.13
CA THR A 55 1.46 7.00 1.91
C THR A 55 1.48 8.26 1.07
N CYS A 56 1.41 8.12 -0.26
CA CYS A 56 1.40 9.29 -1.15
C CYS A 56 0.03 9.98 -1.20
N ALA A 57 -1.05 9.22 -1.02
CA ALA A 57 -2.41 9.73 -1.03
C ALA A 57 -3.33 8.98 -0.06
N VAL A 58 -4.28 9.70 0.53
CA VAL A 58 -5.41 9.12 1.26
C VAL A 58 -6.68 9.51 0.51
N ASP A 59 -7.36 8.52 -0.03
CA ASP A 59 -8.60 8.68 -0.80
C ASP A 59 -9.83 8.69 0.11
N ARG A 60 -11.04 8.71 -0.46
CA ARG A 60 -12.25 9.09 0.31
C ARG A 60 -12.76 8.00 1.25
N HIS A 61 -12.87 6.78 0.75
CA HIS A 61 -13.50 5.66 1.46
C HIS A 61 -13.22 4.34 0.72
N LEU A 62 -13.65 3.23 1.33
CA LEU A 62 -13.83 1.96 0.65
C LEU A 62 -15.27 1.80 0.14
N ASN A 63 -15.45 1.23 -1.05
CA ASN A 63 -16.77 0.76 -1.49
C ASN A 63 -17.14 -0.61 -0.86
N ASP A 64 -18.33 -1.11 -1.18
CA ASP A 64 -18.86 -2.38 -0.64
C ASP A 64 -18.03 -3.62 -1.02
N HIS A 65 -17.17 -3.51 -2.04
CA HIS A 65 -16.24 -4.56 -2.46
C HIS A 65 -14.84 -4.42 -1.82
N GLY A 66 -14.63 -3.41 -0.98
CA GLY A 66 -13.35 -3.16 -0.32
C GLY A 66 -12.31 -2.45 -1.20
N TYR A 67 -12.71 -1.87 -2.34
CA TYR A 67 -11.83 -1.04 -3.15
C TYR A 67 -11.81 0.40 -2.64
N ILE A 68 -10.61 1.01 -2.67
CA ILE A 68 -10.41 2.43 -2.40
C ILE A 68 -11.10 3.26 -3.49
N VAL A 69 -11.78 4.34 -3.12
CA VAL A 69 -12.51 5.22 -4.04
C VAL A 69 -12.03 6.68 -3.91
N PRO A 70 -11.63 7.37 -4.99
CA PRO A 70 -11.63 6.92 -6.40
C PRO A 70 -10.66 5.78 -6.74
N GLY A 71 -9.56 5.63 -5.99
CA GLY A 71 -8.66 4.49 -6.07
C GLY A 71 -7.86 4.36 -7.36
N LEU A 72 -7.23 3.18 -7.51
CA LEU A 72 -6.41 2.83 -8.66
C LEU A 72 -6.84 1.53 -9.34
N GLY A 73 -7.96 0.93 -8.91
CA GLY A 73 -8.36 -0.44 -9.26
C GLY A 73 -7.56 -1.49 -8.48
N ASP A 74 -7.52 -2.72 -8.99
CA ASP A 74 -6.66 -3.76 -8.43
C ASP A 74 -5.19 -3.52 -8.81
N ALA A 75 -4.32 -3.30 -7.82
CA ALA A 75 -2.92 -3.00 -8.09
C ALA A 75 -2.16 -4.19 -8.69
N GLY A 76 -2.49 -5.43 -8.29
CA GLY A 76 -1.81 -6.63 -8.78
C GLY A 76 -2.09 -6.84 -10.26
N ASP A 77 -3.36 -6.78 -10.65
CA ASP A 77 -3.81 -6.90 -12.03
C ASP A 77 -3.20 -5.83 -12.93
N ARG A 78 -3.04 -4.60 -12.44
CA ARG A 78 -2.45 -3.51 -13.22
C ARG A 78 -0.92 -3.60 -13.32
N LEU A 79 -0.26 -4.14 -12.32
CA LEU A 79 1.20 -4.31 -12.33
C LEU A 79 1.65 -5.53 -13.12
N PHE A 80 0.91 -6.64 -13.03
CA PHE A 80 1.34 -7.94 -13.56
C PHE A 80 0.46 -8.45 -14.71
N GLY A 81 -0.66 -7.79 -14.99
CA GLY A 81 -1.65 -8.22 -15.98
C GLY A 81 -2.60 -9.26 -15.40
N ALA A 82 -3.91 -9.00 -15.51
CA ALA A 82 -4.98 -9.91 -15.12
C ALA A 82 -5.12 -11.09 -16.09
N GLY A 83 -4.11 -11.95 -16.24
CA GLY A 83 -4.21 -13.21 -17.00
C GLY A 83 -4.70 -13.12 -18.46
N ALA A 84 -4.75 -11.94 -19.07
CA ALA A 84 -5.21 -11.71 -20.44
C ALA A 84 -4.18 -10.87 -21.19
N GLY A 85 -3.28 -11.56 -21.90
CA GLY A 85 -2.35 -10.96 -22.86
C GLY A 85 -0.97 -10.67 -22.29
N ARG A 86 0.02 -11.41 -22.80
CA ARG A 86 1.44 -11.02 -22.75
C ARG A 86 1.57 -9.56 -23.16
N ILE A 87 2.20 -8.73 -22.33
CA ILE A 87 2.62 -7.40 -22.76
C ILE A 87 3.76 -7.60 -23.77
N PRO A 88 3.65 -7.12 -25.02
CA PRO A 88 4.78 -7.13 -25.94
C PRO A 88 5.88 -6.26 -25.34
N GLU A 89 7.10 -6.78 -25.32
CA GLU A 89 8.30 -6.12 -24.83
C GLU A 89 8.57 -4.81 -25.59
N VAL A 90 8.03 -3.68 -25.12
CA VAL A 90 8.37 -2.35 -25.64
C VAL A 90 8.49 -1.32 -24.51
N ALA A 91 9.74 -1.02 -24.19
CA ALA A 91 10.29 0.24 -23.69
C ALA A 91 9.72 0.84 -22.37
N LEU A 92 10.29 0.39 -21.24
CA LEU A 92 10.41 1.24 -20.06
C LEU A 92 11.47 2.33 -20.36
N HIS A 93 11.05 3.55 -20.68
CA HIS A 93 11.92 4.73 -20.62
C HIS A 93 11.47 5.61 -19.45
N ALA A 94 11.97 5.30 -18.25
CA ALA A 94 11.75 6.12 -17.07
C ALA A 94 12.76 7.28 -17.06
N SER A 95 12.33 8.46 -17.51
CA SER A 95 13.02 9.72 -17.15
C SER A 95 12.54 10.13 -15.76
N LEU A 96 13.30 9.72 -14.73
CA LEU A 96 13.14 10.28 -13.39
C LEU A 96 13.74 11.69 -13.38
N ARG A 97 12.89 12.71 -13.54
CA ARG A 97 13.21 14.07 -13.08
C ARG A 97 12.88 14.14 -11.60
N THR A 98 13.92 14.17 -10.78
CA THR A 98 13.84 14.46 -9.35
C THR A 98 13.43 15.91 -9.16
N THR A 99 12.13 16.18 -9.09
CA THR A 99 11.63 17.41 -8.46
C THR A 99 11.65 17.19 -6.96
N GLY A 100 12.53 17.95 -6.28
CA GLY A 100 12.76 17.87 -4.85
C GLY A 100 11.49 18.07 -4.04
N ILE A 101 11.25 17.11 -3.16
CA ILE A 101 10.32 17.26 -2.04
C ILE A 101 11.17 17.78 -0.88
N ARG A 102 10.87 19.00 -0.43
CA ARG A 102 11.37 19.58 0.82
C ARG A 102 10.59 19.04 1.99
#